data_AF-A0A919IF21-F1
#
_entry.id   AF-A0A919IF21-F1
#
_cell.length_a   1.000
_cell.length_b   1.000
_cell.length_c   1.000
_cell.angle_alpha   90.00
_cell.angle_beta   90.00
_cell.angle_gamma   90.00
#
_symmetry.space_group_name_H-M   'P 1'
#
loop_
_entity.id
_entity.type
_entity.pdbx_description
1 polymer ?
#
loop_
_entity_poly.entity_id
_entity_poly.type
_entity_poly.pdbx_seq_one_letter_code
_entity_poly.pdbx_strand_id
1 'polypeptide(L)' 'MAIGGVVRVLADDPAAANDIPAWCRMKGQEFVAGHGHTFDVRRVS' A
#
# COMPACT_ATOMS: atom_id res chain seq x y z
N MET A 1 -8.47 -11.29 -0.51
CA MET A 1 -7.82 -11.23 -1.83
C MET A 1 -6.82 -12.36 -1.97
N ALA A 2 -6.70 -12.93 -3.17
CA ALA A 2 -5.64 -13.88 -3.48
C ALA A 2 -4.26 -13.21 -3.40
N ILE A 3 -3.22 -14.01 -3.21
CA ILE A 3 -1.83 -13.56 -3.35
C ILE A 3 -1.63 -13.01 -4.78
N GLY A 4 -0.92 -11.90 -4.88
CA GLY A 4 -0.74 -11.14 -6.13
C GLY A 4 -1.85 -10.11 -6.39
N GLY A 5 -2.95 -10.14 -5.64
CA GLY A 5 -4.03 -9.16 -5.75
C GLY A 5 -3.58 -7.77 -5.31
N VAL A 6 -3.97 -6.74 -6.08
CA VAL A 6 -3.73 -5.33 -5.74
C VAL A 6 -4.96 -4.75 -5.06
N VAL A 7 -4.74 -4.05 -3.95
CA VAL A 7 -5.75 -3.29 -3.21
C VAL A 7 -5.36 -1.81 -3.29
N ARG A 8 -6.34 -0.97 -3.60
CA ARG A 8 -6.19 0.49 -3.53
C ARG A 8 -6.63 0.98 -2.16
N VAL A 9 -5.70 1.59 -1.44
CA VAL A 9 -5.93 2.27 -0.18
C VAL A 9 -6.18 3.75 -0.47
N LEU A 10 -7.22 4.31 0.15
CA LEU A 10 -7.51 5.74 0.11
C LEU A 10 -7.15 6.34 1.47
N ALA A 11 -6.29 7.35 1.48
CA ALA A 11 -5.90 8.05 2.69
C ALA A 11 -5.60 9.52 2.37
N ASP A 12 -6.23 10.43 3.11
CA ASP A 12 -6.07 11.88 3.02
C ASP A 12 -4.97 12.42 3.96
N ASP A 13 -4.55 11.60 4.93
CA ASP A 13 -3.43 11.92 5.80
C ASP A 13 -2.12 11.97 5.00
N PRO A 14 -1.39 13.10 4.98
CA PRO A 14 -0.09 13.19 4.32
C PRO A 14 0.95 12.19 4.87
N ALA A 15 0.81 11.71 6.11
CA ALA A 15 1.70 10.70 6.68
C ALA A 15 1.61 9.35 5.94
N ALA A 16 0.47 9.05 5.31
CA ALA A 16 0.24 7.81 4.58
C ALA A 16 1.27 7.56 3.46
N ALA A 17 1.79 8.63 2.87
CA ALA A 17 2.85 8.55 1.85
C ALA A 17 4.13 7.87 2.38
N ASN A 18 4.41 7.99 3.67
CA ASN A 18 5.56 7.37 4.33
C ASN A 18 5.17 6.06 5.03
N ASP A 19 4.00 6.04 5.66
CA ASP A 19 3.57 4.92 6.50
C ASP A 19 3.17 3.68 5.69
N ILE A 20 2.51 3.85 4.54
CA ILE A 20 2.08 2.73 3.71
C ILE A 20 3.29 1.93 3.16
N PRO A 21 4.33 2.57 2.59
CA PRO A 21 5.56 1.85 2.20
C PRO A 21 6.25 1.16 3.39
N ALA A 22 6.31 1.81 4.55
CA ALA A 22 6.91 1.23 5.75
C ALA A 22 6.14 -0.01 6.23
N TRP A 23 4.80 0.10 6.31
CA TRP A 23 3.91 -1.00 6.66
C TRP A 23 4.05 -2.18 5.69
N CYS A 24 4.14 -1.92 4.38
CA CYS A 24 4.29 -2.97 3.37
C CYS A 24 5.53 -3.84 3.63
N ARG A 25 6.67 -3.20 3.92
CA ARG A 25 7.94 -3.89 4.25
C ARG A 25 7.82 -4.78 5.48
N MET A 26 6.98 -4.41 6.46
CA MET A 26 6.82 -5.13 7.71
C MET A 26 5.81 -6.28 7.64
N LYS A 27 4.82 -6.21 6.73
CA LYS A 27 3.64 -7.09 6.75
C LYS A 27 3.52 -8.03 5.55
N GLY A 28 4.59 -8.23 4.78
CA GLY A 28 4.54 -9.08 3.59
C GLY A 28 3.55 -8.54 2.57
N GLN A 29 3.60 -7.23 2.35
CA GLN A 29 2.91 -6.56 1.24
C GLN A 29 3.95 -5.82 0.41
N GLU A 30 3.58 -5.44 -0.80
CA GLU A 30 4.43 -4.67 -1.69
C GLU A 30 3.72 -3.37 -2.07
N PHE A 31 4.40 -2.25 -1.86
CA PHE A 31 3.93 -0.96 -2.33
C PHE A 31 4.18 -0.85 -3.83
N VAL A 32 3.12 -0.62 -4.62
CA VAL A 32 3.18 -0.56 -6.08
C VAL A 32 3.32 0.89 -6.56
N ALA A 33 2.39 1.75 -6.14
CA ALA A 33 2.35 3.15 -6.55
C ALA A 33 1.54 3.99 -5.56
N GLY A 34 1.81 5.30 -5.55
CA GLY A 34 1.04 6.28 -4.77
C GLY A 34 0.83 7.56 -5.58
N HIS A 35 -0.43 8.00 -5.71
CA HIS A 35 -0.83 9.21 -6.42
C HIS A 35 -1.84 9.98 -5.58
N GLY A 36 -1.44 11.15 -5.09
CA GLY A 36 -2.25 11.97 -4.19
C GLY A 36 -2.66 11.16 -2.96
N HIS A 37 -3.96 10.95 -2.79
CA HIS A 37 -4.56 10.24 -1.65
C HIS A 37 -4.82 8.76 -1.93
N THR A 38 -4.20 8.20 -2.98
CA THR A 38 -4.42 6.82 -3.42
C THR A 38 -3.12 6.04 -3.44
N PHE A 39 -3.15 4.82 -2.91
CA PHE A 39 -1.97 3.96 -2.78
C PHE A 39 -2.32 2.53 -3.19
N ASP A 40 -1.63 2.00 -4.19
CA ASP A 40 -1.82 0.64 -4.68
C ASP A 40 -0.83 -0.29 -3.96
N VAL A 41 -1.37 -1.31 -3.28
CA VAL A 41 -0.62 -2.30 -2.50
C VAL A 41 -0.91 -3.69 -3.02
N ARG A 42 0.14 -4.46 -3.32
CA ARG A 42 0.04 -5.86 -3.72
C ARG A 42 0.22 -6.78 -2.52
N ARG A 43 -0.69 -7.74 -2.37
CA ARG A 43 -0.56 -8.81 -1.38
C ARG A 43 0.48 -9.83 -1.83
N VAL A 44 1.51 -10.08 -1.02
CA VAL A 44 2.55 -11.08 -1.35
C VAL A 44 2.57 -12.31 -0.44
N SER A 45 1.82 -12.30 0.67
CA SER A 45 1.64 -13.44 1.60
C SER A 45 0.23 -13.52 2.22
#